data_AF-A0A7W4PV04-F1
#
_entry.id   AF-A0A7W4PV04-F1
#
_cell.length_a   1.000
_cell.length_b   1.000
_cell.length_c   1.000
_cell.angle_alpha   90.00
_cell.angle_beta   90.00
_cell.angle_gamma   90.00
#
_symmetry.space_group_name_H-M   'P 1'
#
loop_
_entity.id
_entity.type
_entity.pdbx_description
1 polymer ?
#
loop_
_entity_poly.entity_id
_entity_poly.type
_entity_poly.pdbx_seq_one_letter_code
_entity_poly.pdbx_strand_id
1 'polypeptide(L)'
;NSSSLSRNVTFVADVRTAQIADLVVIKDGSVADGAMANTLRVKVTDAFGNALAGQTVSVSADNGAAVAATVITGPDGTVEISVTSQTAGISTVTATINNSTLSQNVTFIADVSTAKIADLVVIKDGSVADGAMANTLRVKVTDAFGNAL
;
A
#
# COMPACT_ATOMS: atom_id res chain seq x y z
N ASN A 1 -13.24 60.32 9.64
CA ASN A 1 -13.40 59.08 10.44
C ASN A 1 -13.97 58.00 9.55
N SER A 2 -13.10 57.28 8.86
CA SER A 2 -13.49 56.17 7.98
C SER A 2 -13.01 54.89 8.65
N SER A 3 -13.80 54.39 9.61
CA SER A 3 -13.52 53.09 10.22
C SER A 3 -14.24 52.02 9.41
N SER A 4 -13.50 51.20 8.68
CA SER A 4 -14.00 49.95 8.13
C SER A 4 -13.85 48.86 9.20
N LEU A 5 -14.98 48.40 9.75
CA LEU A 5 -15.03 47.18 10.55
C LEU A 5 -15.07 46.00 9.59
N SER A 6 -14.03 45.17 9.55
CA SER A 6 -14.09 43.84 8.95
C SER A 6 -14.40 42.81 10.04
N ARG A 7 -15.20 41.81 9.70
CA ARG A 7 -15.50 40.69 10.59
C ARG A 7 -15.43 39.41 9.78
N ASN A 8 -14.63 38.45 10.25
CA ASN A 8 -14.43 37.19 9.56
C ASN A 8 -15.68 36.32 9.70
N VAL A 9 -16.10 35.70 8.60
CA VAL A 9 -17.16 34.69 8.57
C VAL A 9 -16.50 33.38 8.13
N THR A 10 -16.69 32.31 8.90
CA THR A 10 -16.15 30.98 8.60
C THR A 10 -17.28 30.03 8.25
N PHE A 11 -17.22 29.44 7.06
CA PHE A 11 -18.08 28.33 6.67
C PHE A 11 -17.44 27.03 7.15
N VAL A 12 -18.22 26.16 7.79
CA VAL A 12 -17.76 24.85 8.28
C VAL A 12 -18.15 23.79 7.25
N ALA A 13 -17.19 22.96 6.85
CA ALA A 13 -17.43 21.85 5.92
C ALA A 13 -18.40 20.81 6.54
N ASP A 14 -19.27 20.23 5.71
CA ASP A 14 -20.28 19.28 6.20
C ASP A 14 -19.69 17.88 6.39
N VAL A 15 -19.37 17.57 7.64
CA VAL A 15 -18.84 16.27 8.09
C VAL A 15 -19.74 15.08 7.75
N ARG A 16 -21.04 15.29 7.57
CA ARG A 16 -22.00 14.22 7.24
C ARG A 16 -21.88 13.78 5.79
N THR A 17 -21.35 14.65 4.94
CA THR A 17 -21.15 14.40 3.52
C THR A 17 -19.69 14.07 3.19
N ALA A 18 -18.87 13.79 4.20
CA ALA A 18 -17.47 13.47 3.99
C ALA A 18 -17.34 12.21 3.11
N GLN A 19 -16.51 12.35 2.07
CA GLN A 19 -16.23 11.34 1.06
C GLN A 19 -14.74 11.34 0.71
N ILE A 20 -14.23 10.20 0.23
CA ILE A 20 -12.89 10.11 -0.31
C ILE A 20 -12.91 10.74 -1.70
N ALA A 21 -12.24 11.86 -1.85
CA ALA A 21 -12.09 12.54 -3.12
C ALA A 21 -10.99 11.91 -3.98
N ASP A 22 -9.92 11.42 -3.34
CA ASP A 22 -8.78 10.85 -4.04
C ASP A 22 -7.98 9.89 -3.14
N LEU A 23 -7.37 8.87 -3.75
CA LEU A 23 -6.44 7.94 -3.11
C LEU A 23 -5.28 7.68 -4.08
N VAL A 24 -4.10 8.17 -3.72
CA VAL A 24 -2.92 8.16 -4.60
C VAL A 24 -1.79 7.41 -3.95
N VAL A 25 -1.12 6.55 -4.71
CA VAL A 25 0.11 5.89 -4.27
C VAL A 25 1.27 6.87 -4.42
N ILE A 26 1.91 7.21 -3.31
CA ILE A 26 3.07 8.11 -3.25
C ILE A 26 4.38 7.32 -3.36
N LYS A 27 4.41 6.13 -2.77
CA LYS A 27 5.55 5.22 -2.80
C LYS A 27 5.05 3.80 -3.00
N ASP A 28 5.59 3.14 -4.02
CA ASP A 28 5.30 1.76 -4.37
C ASP A 28 6.59 0.94 -4.54
N GLY A 29 6.47 -0.38 -4.54
CA GLY A 29 7.59 -1.29 -4.81
C GLY A 29 8.55 -1.46 -3.64
N SER A 30 8.10 -1.25 -2.40
CA SER A 30 8.95 -1.46 -1.22
C SER A 30 9.28 -2.95 -1.03
N VAL A 31 10.43 -3.20 -0.40
CA VAL A 31 10.86 -4.56 -0.06
C VAL A 31 9.86 -5.19 0.93
N ALA A 32 9.52 -6.45 0.72
CA ALA A 32 8.64 -7.23 1.57
C ALA A 32 9.36 -7.71 2.86
N ASP A 33 9.97 -6.80 3.61
CA ASP A 33 10.73 -7.08 4.83
C ASP A 33 9.95 -6.79 6.13
N GLY A 34 8.72 -6.28 6.01
CA GLY A 34 7.87 -5.84 7.12
C GLY A 34 8.26 -4.50 7.75
N ALA A 35 9.35 -3.87 7.32
CA ALA A 35 9.84 -2.59 7.83
C ALA A 35 9.70 -1.46 6.80
N MET A 36 10.00 -1.72 5.53
CA MET A 36 9.87 -0.77 4.43
C MET A 36 8.40 -0.62 4.04
N ALA A 37 7.87 0.57 4.28
CA ALA A 37 6.50 0.89 3.94
C ALA A 37 6.36 1.44 2.51
N ASN A 38 5.31 0.98 1.84
CA ASN A 38 4.64 1.71 0.77
C ASN A 38 3.77 2.81 1.40
N THR A 39 3.61 3.92 0.69
CA THR A 39 2.90 5.08 1.19
C THR A 39 1.82 5.48 0.22
N LEU A 40 0.59 5.61 0.70
CA LEU A 40 -0.53 6.18 -0.02
C LEU A 40 -0.94 7.49 0.64
N ARG A 41 -1.59 8.37 -0.13
CA ARG A 41 -2.22 9.58 0.38
C ARG A 41 -3.69 9.54 0.03
N VAL A 42 -4.51 9.68 1.05
CA VAL A 42 -5.96 9.85 0.88
C VAL A 42 -6.32 11.31 1.08
N LYS A 43 -7.26 11.81 0.26
CA LYS A 43 -7.86 13.13 0.39
C LYS A 43 -9.35 12.99 0.64
N VAL A 44 -9.83 13.64 1.69
CA VAL A 44 -11.23 13.65 2.10
C VAL A 44 -11.81 15.04 1.88
N THR A 45 -12.93 15.10 1.16
CA THR A 45 -13.68 16.35 0.95
C THR A 45 -15.15 16.15 1.27
N ASP A 46 -15.89 17.25 1.39
CA ASP A 46 -17.36 17.21 1.49
C ASP A 46 -17.96 17.03 0.10
N ALA A 47 -19.30 17.00 0.01
CA ALA A 47 -20.01 16.95 -1.26
C ALA A 47 -19.75 18.17 -2.18
N PHE A 48 -19.26 19.29 -1.62
CA PHE A 48 -18.98 20.53 -2.35
C PHE A 48 -17.49 20.72 -2.67
N GLY A 49 -16.63 19.77 -2.29
CA GLY A 49 -15.19 19.80 -2.54
C GLY A 49 -14.36 20.51 -1.47
N ASN A 50 -14.92 20.90 -0.33
CA ASN A 50 -14.17 21.47 0.78
C ASN A 50 -13.38 20.38 1.50
N ALA A 51 -12.10 20.62 1.77
CA ALA A 51 -11.27 19.70 2.54
C ALA A 51 -11.77 19.57 3.99
N LEU A 52 -11.88 18.34 4.50
CA LEU A 52 -12.24 18.11 5.90
C LEU A 52 -11.06 17.62 6.72
N ALA A 53 -10.69 18.43 7.70
CA ALA A 53 -9.74 18.04 8.74
C ALA A 53 -10.41 17.22 9.86
N GLY A 54 -9.60 16.41 10.55
CA GLY A 54 -10.02 15.66 11.74
C GLY A 54 -10.96 14.49 11.45
N GLN A 55 -11.08 14.06 10.20
CA GLN A 55 -11.97 12.97 9.82
C GLN A 55 -11.28 11.62 10.00
N THR A 56 -12.02 10.67 10.59
CA THR A 56 -11.55 9.30 10.76
C THR A 56 -11.83 8.51 9.49
N VAL A 57 -10.76 8.04 8.84
CA VAL A 57 -10.83 7.15 7.68
C VAL A 57 -10.42 5.77 8.14
N SER A 58 -11.28 4.78 7.91
CA SER A 58 -10.95 3.37 8.13
C SER A 58 -10.12 2.85 6.97
N VAL A 59 -9.07 2.10 7.26
CA VAL A 59 -8.17 1.56 6.24
C VAL A 59 -7.94 0.07 6.49
N SER A 60 -7.96 -0.71 5.42
CA SER A 60 -7.61 -2.13 5.42
C SER A 60 -6.68 -2.44 4.26
N ALA A 61 -5.85 -3.46 4.43
CA ALA A 61 -5.02 -4.00 3.37
C ALA A 61 -5.20 -5.53 3.29
N ASP A 62 -5.05 -6.10 2.10
CA ASP A 62 -5.09 -7.55 1.87
C ASP A 62 -3.67 -8.14 1.74
N ASN A 63 -3.57 -9.39 1.26
CA ASN A 63 -2.30 -10.07 0.96
C ASN A 63 -1.30 -10.12 2.14
N GLY A 64 -1.80 -10.10 3.38
CA GLY A 64 -0.97 -10.11 4.58
C GLY A 64 -0.24 -8.79 4.88
N ALA A 65 -0.59 -7.71 4.18
CA ALA A 65 -0.03 -6.39 4.45
C ALA A 65 -0.62 -5.79 5.74
N ALA A 66 0.25 -5.16 6.53
CA ALA A 66 -0.09 -4.46 7.76
C ALA A 66 -0.29 -2.96 7.49
N VAL A 67 -1.37 -2.41 8.03
CA VAL A 67 -1.73 -1.00 7.94
C VAL A 67 -2.42 -0.56 9.23
N ALA A 68 -2.38 0.75 9.54
CA ALA A 68 -3.19 1.30 10.61
C ALA A 68 -4.68 1.16 10.26
N ALA A 69 -5.47 0.58 11.18
CA ALA A 69 -6.90 0.35 10.95
C ALA A 69 -7.71 1.64 10.75
N THR A 70 -7.24 2.74 11.34
CA THR A 70 -7.84 4.07 11.19
C THR A 70 -6.76 5.13 11.10
N VAL A 71 -7.02 6.18 10.32
CA VAL A 71 -6.18 7.35 10.17
C VAL A 71 -7.03 8.62 10.27
N ILE A 72 -6.43 9.73 10.69
CA ILE A 72 -7.14 11.01 10.88
C ILE A 72 -6.61 12.02 9.87
N THR A 73 -7.52 12.68 9.13
CA THR A 73 -7.13 13.71 8.17
C THR A 73 -6.53 14.94 8.84
N GLY A 74 -5.46 15.48 8.25
CA GLY A 74 -4.85 16.72 8.66
C GLY A 74 -5.67 17.96 8.26
N PRO A 75 -5.17 19.18 8.55
CA PRO A 75 -5.84 20.45 8.25
C PRO A 75 -6.27 20.61 6.79
N ASP A 76 -5.49 20.05 5.86
CA ASP A 76 -5.74 20.12 4.42
C ASP A 76 -6.66 19.01 3.90
N GLY A 77 -7.29 18.25 4.81
CA GLY A 77 -8.15 17.10 4.49
C GLY A 77 -7.40 15.91 3.89
N THR A 78 -6.08 15.89 3.98
CA THR A 78 -5.24 14.78 3.51
C THR A 78 -4.64 14.01 4.68
N VAL A 79 -4.36 12.73 4.46
CA VAL A 79 -3.57 11.90 5.40
C VAL A 79 -2.79 10.85 4.63
N GLU A 80 -1.61 10.53 5.14
CA GLU A 80 -0.76 9.49 4.61
C GLU A 80 -1.02 8.16 5.30
N ILE A 81 -1.04 7.10 4.50
CA ILE A 81 -1.27 5.73 4.91
C ILE A 81 0.02 4.97 4.63
N SER A 82 0.66 4.47 5.69
CA SER A 82 1.83 3.61 5.59
C SER A 82 1.40 2.15 5.63
N VAL A 83 1.87 1.37 4.65
CA VAL A 83 1.54 -0.05 4.50
C VAL A 83 2.84 -0.83 4.42
N THR A 84 3.02 -1.82 5.29
CA THR A 84 4.17 -2.73 5.27
C THR A 84 3.71 -4.16 4.97
N SER A 85 4.58 -5.00 4.42
CA SER A 85 4.29 -6.41 4.20
C SER A 85 5.57 -7.24 4.32
N GLN A 86 5.43 -8.50 4.75
CA GLN A 86 6.49 -9.52 4.64
C GLN A 86 6.26 -10.46 3.45
N THR A 87 5.12 -10.32 2.78
CA THR A 87 4.76 -11.12 1.61
C THR A 87 4.93 -10.26 0.36
N ALA A 88 5.79 -10.71 -0.55
CA ALA A 88 5.94 -10.07 -1.85
C ALA A 88 4.69 -10.30 -2.72
N GLY A 89 4.37 -9.31 -3.55
CA GLY A 89 3.21 -9.33 -4.41
C GLY A 89 2.33 -8.09 -4.28
N ILE A 90 1.19 -8.13 -4.96
CA ILE A 90 0.24 -7.04 -4.99
C ILE A 90 -0.64 -7.10 -3.74
N SER A 91 -0.74 -5.97 -3.05
CA SER A 91 -1.65 -5.75 -1.92
C SER A 91 -2.62 -4.61 -2.26
N THR A 92 -3.91 -4.86 -2.13
CA THR A 92 -4.98 -3.88 -2.27
C THR A 92 -5.17 -3.15 -0.94
N VAL A 93 -5.08 -1.83 -0.98
CA VAL A 93 -5.35 -0.96 0.16
C VAL A 93 -6.70 -0.30 -0.07
N THR A 94 -7.62 -0.51 0.86
CA THR A 94 -8.97 0.05 0.82
C THR A 94 -9.11 1.08 1.93
N ALA A 95 -9.50 2.29 1.56
CA ALA A 95 -9.88 3.35 2.46
C ALA A 95 -11.39 3.55 2.42
N THR A 96 -12.00 3.76 3.59
CA THR A 96 -13.45 3.96 3.73
C THR A 96 -13.74 5.07 4.74
N ILE A 97 -14.66 5.96 4.38
CA ILE A 97 -15.25 6.95 5.28
C ILE A 97 -16.74 7.08 4.98
N ASN A 98 -17.59 7.03 6.01
CA ASN A 98 -19.05 7.01 5.85
C ASN A 98 -19.48 5.92 4.83
N ASN A 99 -20.07 6.33 3.71
CA ASN A 99 -20.49 5.46 2.61
C ASN A 99 -19.58 5.56 1.37
N SER A 100 -18.41 6.19 1.50
CA SER A 100 -17.43 6.37 0.43
C SER A 100 -16.26 5.41 0.65
N THR A 101 -15.95 4.63 -0.37
CA THR A 101 -14.86 3.65 -0.36
C THR A 101 -14.04 3.79 -1.63
N LEU A 102 -12.72 3.76 -1.48
CA LEU A 102 -11.78 3.74 -2.60
C LEU A 102 -10.65 2.76 -2.31
N SER A 103 -10.23 2.03 -3.34
CA SER A 103 -9.15 1.04 -3.24
C SER A 103 -8.05 1.36 -4.24
N GLN A 104 -6.80 1.10 -3.84
CA GLN A 104 -5.62 1.20 -4.69
C GLN A 104 -4.68 0.04 -4.44
N ASN A 105 -3.97 -0.37 -5.48
CA ASN A 105 -3.00 -1.46 -5.39
C ASN A 105 -1.61 -0.91 -5.11
N VAL A 106 -0.87 -1.60 -4.25
CA VAL A 106 0.57 -1.42 -4.05
C VAL A 106 1.27 -2.76 -4.20
N THR A 107 2.49 -2.76 -4.69
CA THR A 107 3.31 -3.95 -4.90
C THR A 107 4.46 -3.96 -3.90
N PHE A 108 4.67 -5.12 -3.27
CA PHE A 108 5.87 -5.39 -2.49
C PHE A 108 6.80 -6.34 -3.27
N ILE A 109 8.10 -6.05 -3.22
CA ILE A 109 9.12 -6.80 -3.96
C ILE A 109 9.87 -7.72 -2.99
N ALA A 110 10.18 -8.94 -3.41
CA ALA A 110 10.98 -9.87 -2.60
C ALA A 110 12.38 -9.29 -2.31
N ASP A 111 12.93 -9.62 -1.14
CA ASP A 111 14.25 -9.13 -0.76
C ASP A 111 15.36 -9.92 -1.44
N VAL A 112 15.95 -9.34 -2.49
CA VAL A 112 17.06 -9.94 -3.22
C VAL A 112 18.35 -10.05 -2.39
N SER A 113 18.50 -9.23 -1.35
CA SER A 113 19.71 -9.24 -0.51
C SER A 113 19.75 -10.45 0.43
N THR A 114 18.58 -11.01 0.75
CA THR A 114 18.44 -12.20 1.61
C THR A 114 18.09 -13.47 0.83
N ALA A 115 18.33 -13.45 -0.49
CA ALA A 115 18.11 -14.59 -1.37
C ALA A 115 18.86 -15.86 -0.91
N LYS A 116 18.14 -16.98 -0.84
CA LYS A 116 18.65 -18.31 -0.53
C LYS A 116 18.01 -19.35 -1.45
N ILE A 117 18.75 -20.43 -1.72
CA ILE A 117 18.17 -21.60 -2.41
C ILE A 117 17.25 -22.29 -1.41
N ALA A 118 15.95 -22.25 -1.69
CA ALA A 118 14.94 -22.88 -0.87
C ALA A 118 14.76 -24.36 -1.21
N ASP A 119 14.91 -24.71 -2.50
CA ASP A 119 14.75 -26.08 -2.97
C ASP A 119 15.59 -26.34 -4.22
N LEU A 120 16.09 -27.57 -4.34
CA LEU A 120 16.87 -28.03 -5.48
C LEU A 120 16.41 -29.44 -5.84
N VAL A 121 15.69 -29.54 -6.96
CA VAL A 121 15.08 -30.80 -7.41
C VAL A 121 15.73 -31.26 -8.71
N VAL A 122 16.18 -32.50 -8.73
CA VAL A 122 16.63 -33.17 -9.95
C VAL A 122 15.40 -33.60 -10.74
N ILE A 123 15.21 -33.05 -11.94
CA ILE A 123 14.10 -33.39 -12.83
C ILE A 123 14.46 -34.60 -13.70
N LYS A 124 15.71 -34.68 -14.15
CA LYS A 124 16.23 -35.79 -14.94
C LYS A 124 17.66 -36.10 -14.52
N ASP A 125 17.83 -37.34 -14.06
CA ASP A 125 19.15 -37.93 -13.77
C ASP A 125 19.39 -39.16 -14.64
N GLY A 126 20.66 -39.58 -14.75
CA GLY A 126 21.05 -40.76 -15.51
C GLY A 126 21.02 -40.59 -17.03
N SER A 127 21.18 -39.37 -17.54
CA SER A 127 21.31 -39.15 -18.99
C SER A 127 22.54 -39.84 -19.55
N VAL A 128 22.43 -40.34 -20.79
CA VAL A 128 23.52 -41.01 -21.49
C VAL A 128 24.69 -40.04 -21.67
N ALA A 129 25.91 -40.48 -21.41
CA ALA A 129 27.14 -39.69 -21.57
C ALA A 129 27.53 -39.53 -23.06
N ASP A 130 26.58 -39.14 -23.91
CA ASP A 130 26.73 -38.98 -25.36
C ASP A 130 26.95 -37.52 -25.79
N GLY A 131 26.93 -36.58 -24.84
CA GLY A 131 27.03 -35.15 -25.11
C GLY A 131 25.78 -34.52 -25.74
N ALA A 132 24.72 -35.31 -25.97
CA ALA A 132 23.44 -34.86 -26.54
C ALA A 132 22.33 -34.82 -25.48
N MET A 133 22.35 -35.70 -24.49
CA MET A 133 21.37 -35.71 -23.41
C MET A 133 21.90 -35.04 -22.13
N ALA A 134 21.18 -34.01 -21.67
CA ALA A 134 21.48 -33.34 -20.41
C ALA A 134 20.62 -33.89 -19.25
N ASN A 135 21.24 -33.99 -18.08
CA ASN A 135 20.52 -33.97 -16.82
C ASN A 135 19.93 -32.58 -16.58
N THR A 136 18.74 -32.51 -15.99
CA THR A 136 18.07 -31.24 -15.72
C THR A 136 17.72 -31.13 -14.25
N LEU A 137 17.95 -29.94 -13.69
CA LEU A 137 17.59 -29.59 -12.33
C LEU A 137 16.69 -28.35 -12.36
N ARG A 138 15.83 -28.23 -11.36
CA ARG A 138 15.06 -27.01 -11.08
C ARG A 138 15.44 -26.51 -9.69
N VAL A 139 15.73 -25.22 -9.63
CA VAL A 139 16.07 -24.51 -8.40
C VAL A 139 14.90 -23.59 -8.05
N LYS A 140 14.52 -23.56 -6.77
CA LYS A 140 13.64 -22.53 -6.22
C LYS A 140 14.47 -21.61 -5.33
N VAL A 141 14.48 -20.32 -5.65
CA VAL A 141 15.15 -19.29 -4.84
C VAL A 141 14.07 -18.49 -4.11
N THR A 142 14.26 -18.28 -2.81
CA THR A 142 13.39 -17.42 -2.01
C THR A 142 14.22 -16.45 -1.18
N ASP A 143 13.62 -15.36 -0.70
CA ASP A 143 14.23 -14.50 0.30
C ASP A 143 14.18 -15.10 1.72
N ALA A 144 14.61 -14.35 2.74
CA ALA A 144 14.56 -14.78 4.13
C ALA A 144 13.13 -15.12 4.62
N PHE A 145 12.12 -14.41 4.11
CA PHE A 145 10.70 -14.56 4.45
C PHE A 145 9.98 -15.62 3.60
N GLY A 146 10.66 -16.21 2.62
CA GLY A 146 10.12 -17.27 1.77
C GLY A 146 9.42 -16.75 0.51
N ASN A 147 9.54 -15.46 0.21
CA ASN A 147 9.03 -14.89 -1.04
C ASN A 147 9.89 -15.39 -2.20
N ALA A 148 9.26 -15.84 -3.29
CA ALA A 148 9.98 -16.28 -4.48
C ALA A 148 10.63 -15.09 -5.21
N LEU A 149 11.85 -15.31 -5.70
CA LEU A 149 12.56 -14.38 -6.57
C LEU A 149 12.39 -14.75 -8.05
#